data_AF-A0A9R1RQ16-F1
#
_entry.id   AF-A0A9R1RQ16-F1
#
_cell.length_a   1.000
_cell.length_b   1.000
_cell.length_c   1.000
_cell.angle_alpha   90.00
_cell.angle_beta   90.00
_cell.angle_gamma   90.00
#
_symmetry.space_group_name_H-M   'P 1'
#
loop_
_entity.id
_entity.type
_entity.pdbx_description
1 polymer ?
#
loop_
_entity_poly.entity_id
_entity_poly.type
_entity_poly.pdbx_seq_one_letter_code
_entity_poly.pdbx_strand_id
1 'polypeptide(L)'
;MIVQLMGKVSFQIEMSEIRSLVSRATGRSLVLIDEICRGTETAKGTCIAGSIIERLDDVGCLGIVSTHLHGIFDLPLSLNNTDFKAMGTEVVNRCIQPTWRLMDGICRESLAFQTARKEGMPDLIIKRAEELYLTMSRSNKQTSSTANNGPSVGYSNVNGLVDMPDGLGNMFEPPLGAFGLLRKDVESIVTAICKDKLLDLYNKRSISELVEVVCVTVGAREQPPPSTVGRSSIYIIIRRDNKLYVGQTDDLMGRLGAHRSKEGMQDATILYIMVPGKSIACQLETLLINQLPSKGFKLTNKADGKHRNFGMSVTSGEAMAAH
;
A
#
# COMPACT_ATOMS: atom_id res chain seq x y z
N MET A 1 2.95 -13.18 -8.12
CA MET A 1 3.39 -12.03 -8.95
C MET A 1 2.41 -11.92 -10.10
N ILE A 2 1.47 -10.97 -10.02
CA ILE A 2 0.34 -10.85 -10.94
C ILE A 2 0.83 -10.26 -12.27
N VAL A 3 0.66 -11.00 -13.35
CA VAL A 3 0.89 -10.58 -14.73
C VAL A 3 -0.44 -10.05 -15.25
N GLN A 4 -0.59 -8.72 -15.27
CA GLN A 4 -1.78 -8.08 -15.82
C GLN A 4 -1.77 -8.21 -17.36
N LEU A 5 -2.32 -9.31 -17.87
CA LEU A 5 -2.57 -9.54 -19.30
C LEU A 5 -3.63 -8.56 -19.81
N MET A 6 -3.18 -7.56 -20.56
CA MET A 6 -3.96 -6.42 -21.04
C MET A 6 -5.14 -6.88 -21.92
N GLY A 7 -6.36 -6.49 -21.54
CA GLY A 7 -7.61 -6.81 -22.24
C GLY A 7 -8.69 -7.53 -21.42
N LYS A 8 -8.42 -7.87 -20.16
CA LYS A 8 -9.37 -8.55 -19.25
C LYS A 8 -9.57 -7.75 -17.96
N VAL A 9 -10.78 -7.81 -17.37
CA VAL A 9 -11.07 -7.20 -16.06
C VAL A 9 -10.10 -7.76 -15.02
N SER A 10 -9.60 -6.96 -14.07
CA SER A 10 -8.60 -7.38 -13.06
C SER A 10 -8.95 -8.74 -12.41
N PHE A 11 -10.21 -8.92 -12.02
CA PHE A 11 -10.72 -10.18 -11.48
C PHE A 11 -10.67 -11.34 -12.49
N GLN A 12 -10.91 -11.10 -13.78
CA GLN A 12 -10.82 -12.13 -14.81
C GLN A 12 -9.38 -12.61 -15.05
N ILE A 13 -8.40 -11.71 -14.92
CA ILE A 13 -6.98 -12.07 -14.99
C ILE A 13 -6.62 -12.90 -13.77
N GLU A 14 -6.98 -12.45 -12.58
CA GLU A 14 -6.80 -13.17 -11.32
C GLU A 14 -7.37 -14.59 -11.41
N MET A 15 -8.62 -14.75 -11.86
CA MET A 15 -9.23 -16.07 -12.04
C MET A 15 -8.53 -16.93 -13.08
N SER A 16 -7.95 -16.32 -14.12
CA SER A 16 -7.14 -17.04 -15.10
C SER A 16 -5.81 -17.54 -14.51
N GLU A 17 -5.16 -16.74 -13.67
CA GLU A 17 -3.94 -17.12 -12.95
C GLU A 17 -4.21 -18.23 -11.94
N ILE A 18 -5.27 -18.09 -11.15
CA ILE A 18 -5.73 -19.10 -10.20
C ILE A 18 -6.09 -20.40 -10.90
N ARG A 19 -6.83 -20.36 -12.01
CA ARG A 19 -7.10 -21.56 -12.83
C ARG A 19 -5.81 -22.26 -13.24
N SER A 20 -4.84 -21.48 -13.72
CA SER A 20 -3.52 -21.93 -14.16
C SER A 20 -2.72 -22.58 -13.03
N LEU A 21 -2.81 -22.01 -11.83
CA LEU A 21 -2.19 -22.51 -10.60
C LEU A 21 -2.83 -23.82 -10.16
N VAL A 22 -4.15 -23.84 -9.97
CA VAL A 22 -4.90 -25.01 -9.50
C VAL A 22 -4.79 -26.17 -10.50
N SER A 23 -4.78 -25.91 -11.81
CA SER A 23 -4.68 -26.98 -12.81
C SER A 23 -3.29 -27.60 -12.93
N ARG A 24 -2.25 -26.96 -12.40
CA ARG A 24 -0.85 -27.45 -12.43
C ARG A 24 -0.29 -27.83 -11.07
N ALA A 25 -0.98 -27.47 -9.98
CA ALA A 25 -0.54 -27.79 -8.64
C ALA A 25 -0.47 -29.32 -8.46
N THR A 26 0.60 -29.76 -7.82
CA THR A 26 0.83 -31.16 -7.44
C THR A 26 1.25 -31.20 -5.98
N GLY A 27 1.30 -32.38 -5.36
CA GLY A 27 1.80 -32.52 -3.98
C GLY A 27 3.27 -32.11 -3.78
N ARG A 28 4.02 -31.81 -4.86
CA ARG A 28 5.40 -31.29 -4.81
C ARG A 28 5.49 -29.79 -5.08
N SER A 29 4.35 -29.12 -5.27
CA SER A 29 4.30 -27.69 -5.54
C SER A 29 4.35 -26.88 -4.25
N LEU A 30 5.03 -25.74 -4.30
CA LEU A 30 4.90 -24.65 -3.32
C LEU A 30 3.96 -23.60 -3.89
N VAL A 31 2.86 -23.32 -3.18
CA VAL A 31 1.83 -22.37 -3.58
C VAL A 31 1.83 -21.19 -2.61
N LEU A 32 1.96 -19.97 -3.15
CA LEU A 32 1.89 -18.73 -2.38
C LEU A 32 0.77 -17.87 -2.97
N ILE A 33 -0.27 -17.61 -2.19
CA ILE A 33 -1.43 -16.82 -2.59
C ILE A 33 -1.55 -15.64 -1.64
N ASP A 34 -1.67 -14.44 -2.21
CA ASP A 34 -1.82 -13.20 -1.45
C ASP A 34 -3.11 -12.49 -1.85
N GLU A 35 -4.02 -12.33 -0.88
CA GLU A 35 -5.26 -11.56 -0.97
C GLU A 35 -6.14 -11.90 -2.19
N ILE A 36 -6.50 -13.17 -2.30
CA ILE A 36 -7.35 -13.68 -3.38
C ILE A 36 -8.76 -13.08 -3.36
N CYS A 37 -9.32 -12.88 -4.56
CA CYS A 37 -10.67 -12.38 -4.82
C CYS A 37 -10.95 -10.95 -4.34
N ARG A 38 -9.93 -10.08 -4.28
CA ARG A 38 -10.11 -8.66 -3.91
C ARG A 38 -11.00 -7.87 -4.89
N GLY A 39 -11.07 -8.29 -6.15
CA GLY A 39 -11.76 -7.58 -7.23
C GLY A 39 -13.26 -7.87 -7.38
N THR A 40 -13.88 -8.59 -6.45
CA THR A 40 -15.29 -9.02 -6.53
C THR A 40 -16.06 -8.76 -5.24
N GLU A 41 -17.36 -9.05 -5.24
CA GLU A 41 -18.20 -8.99 -4.06
C GLU A 41 -17.65 -9.91 -2.95
N THR A 42 -17.49 -9.38 -1.74
CA THR A 42 -16.86 -10.08 -0.61
C THR A 42 -17.48 -11.45 -0.32
N ALA A 43 -18.80 -11.58 -0.37
CA ALA A 43 -19.48 -12.86 -0.11
C ALA A 43 -19.11 -13.92 -1.16
N LYS A 44 -19.18 -13.57 -2.46
CA LYS A 44 -18.80 -14.48 -3.55
C LYS A 44 -17.30 -14.77 -3.53
N GLY A 45 -16.47 -13.74 -3.29
CA GLY A 45 -15.03 -13.88 -3.16
C GLY A 45 -14.64 -14.85 -2.05
N THR A 46 -15.32 -14.78 -0.90
CA THR A 46 -15.13 -15.70 0.23
C THR A 46 -15.42 -17.15 -0.16
N CYS A 47 -16.55 -17.41 -0.82
CA CYS A 47 -16.89 -18.76 -1.28
C CYS A 47 -15.90 -19.30 -2.32
N ILE A 48 -15.53 -18.47 -3.31
CA ILE A 48 -14.57 -18.87 -4.35
C ILE A 48 -13.20 -19.17 -3.73
N ALA A 49 -12.71 -18.28 -2.86
CA ALA A 49 -11.46 -18.46 -2.14
C ALA A 49 -11.47 -19.75 -1.30
N GLY A 50 -12.55 -19.99 -0.55
CA GLY A 50 -12.73 -21.21 0.25
C GLY A 50 -12.62 -22.48 -0.58
N SER A 51 -13.35 -22.57 -1.70
CA SER A 51 -13.29 -23.73 -2.60
C SER A 51 -11.91 -23.93 -3.23
N ILE A 52 -11.17 -22.85 -3.51
CA ILE A 52 -9.79 -22.96 -4.02
C ILE A 52 -8.85 -23.51 -2.96
N ILE A 53 -8.94 -23.03 -1.71
CA ILE A 53 -8.12 -23.52 -0.61
C ILE A 53 -8.41 -25.01 -0.35
N GLU A 54 -9.69 -25.38 -0.28
CA GLU A 54 -10.11 -26.78 -0.14
C GLU A 54 -9.53 -27.66 -1.25
N ARG A 55 -9.57 -27.20 -2.50
CA ARG A 55 -8.98 -27.93 -3.63
C ARG A 55 -7.46 -28.08 -3.52
N LEU A 56 -6.75 -27.10 -2.98
CA LEU A 56 -5.29 -27.14 -2.81
C LEU A 56 -4.88 -28.05 -1.64
N ASP A 57 -5.68 -28.09 -0.57
CA ASP A 57 -5.53 -29.04 0.55
C ASP A 57 -5.71 -30.48 0.04
N ASP A 58 -6.75 -30.75 -0.76
CA ASP A 58 -6.99 -32.04 -1.41
C ASP A 58 -5.84 -32.51 -2.31
N VAL A 59 -5.19 -31.58 -3.02
CA VAL A 59 -4.01 -31.87 -3.86
C VAL A 59 -2.79 -32.23 -2.99
N GLY A 60 -2.78 -31.83 -1.72
CA GLY A 60 -1.69 -32.06 -0.78
C GLY A 60 -0.44 -31.24 -1.10
N CYS A 61 -0.59 -30.06 -1.72
CA CYS A 61 0.53 -29.17 -2.00
C CYS A 61 0.94 -28.36 -0.75
N LEU A 62 2.19 -27.94 -0.68
CA LEU A 62 2.64 -27.03 0.38
C LEU A 62 2.17 -25.61 0.04
N GLY A 63 1.37 -24.99 0.90
CA GLY A 63 0.72 -23.71 0.62
C GLY A 63 0.84 -22.68 1.73
N ILE A 64 0.99 -21.40 1.37
CA ILE A 64 0.71 -20.25 2.26
C ILE A 64 -0.31 -19.36 1.57
N VAL A 65 -1.40 -19.08 2.27
CA VAL A 65 -2.51 -18.24 1.78
C VAL A 65 -2.76 -17.12 2.79
N SER A 66 -2.56 -15.87 2.38
CA SER A 66 -3.01 -14.68 3.13
C SER A 66 -4.36 -14.19 2.63
N THR A 67 -5.22 -13.76 3.54
CA THR A 67 -6.57 -13.27 3.21
C THR A 67 -7.12 -12.28 4.24
N HIS A 68 -7.82 -11.26 3.75
CA HIS A 68 -8.69 -10.36 4.53
C HIS A 68 -10.14 -10.87 4.63
N LEU A 69 -10.47 -11.99 3.98
CA LEU A 69 -11.82 -12.54 3.93
C LEU A 69 -12.13 -13.34 5.20
N HIS A 70 -12.46 -12.64 6.29
CA HIS A 70 -12.77 -13.28 7.58
C HIS A 70 -13.91 -14.32 7.50
N GLY A 71 -14.85 -14.16 6.57
CA GLY A 71 -15.96 -15.10 6.41
C GLY A 71 -15.51 -16.51 5.97
N ILE A 72 -14.27 -16.68 5.52
CA ILE A 72 -13.74 -17.98 5.11
C ILE A 72 -13.68 -18.97 6.26
N PHE A 73 -13.47 -18.48 7.48
CA PHE A 73 -13.40 -19.28 8.71
C PHE A 73 -14.78 -19.81 9.15
N ASP A 74 -15.85 -19.26 8.60
CA ASP A 74 -17.22 -19.65 8.92
C ASP A 74 -17.84 -20.54 7.81
N LEU A 75 -17.09 -20.81 6.74
CA LEU A 75 -17.49 -21.75 5.69
C LEU A 75 -17.29 -23.20 6.13
N PRO A 76 -18.18 -24.14 5.73
CA PRO A 76 -18.04 -25.56 6.05
C PRO A 76 -17.03 -26.25 5.12
N LEU A 77 -15.76 -25.82 5.17
CA LEU A 77 -14.69 -26.36 4.34
C LEU A 77 -14.15 -27.67 4.90
N SER A 78 -13.83 -28.61 4.01
CA SER A 78 -13.21 -29.90 4.34
C SER A 78 -11.69 -29.79 4.26
N LEU A 79 -11.05 -29.30 5.33
CA LEU A 79 -9.60 -29.09 5.39
C LEU A 79 -8.97 -30.10 6.35
N ASN A 80 -8.06 -30.93 5.83
CA ASN A 80 -7.41 -31.99 6.61
C ASN A 80 -5.99 -31.63 7.05
N ASN A 81 -5.30 -30.76 6.32
CA ASN A 81 -3.88 -30.45 6.53
C ASN A 81 -3.60 -28.94 6.61
N THR A 82 -4.55 -28.17 7.14
CA THR A 82 -4.46 -26.71 7.20
C THR A 82 -4.35 -26.20 8.64
N ASP A 83 -3.29 -25.43 8.90
CA ASP A 83 -3.13 -24.67 10.14
C ASP A 83 -3.50 -23.20 9.94
N PHE A 84 -4.24 -22.64 10.89
CA PHE A 84 -4.54 -21.20 10.91
C PHE A 84 -3.48 -20.43 11.67
N LYS A 85 -2.96 -19.38 11.03
CA LYS A 85 -2.00 -18.45 11.62
C LYS A 85 -2.51 -17.03 11.52
N ALA A 86 -2.18 -16.21 12.51
CA ALA A 86 -2.55 -14.82 12.61
C ALA A 86 -1.34 -13.95 12.97
N MET A 87 -1.33 -12.70 12.51
CA MET A 87 -0.35 -11.73 12.98
C MET A 87 -0.73 -11.28 14.40
N GLY A 88 0.17 -11.48 15.36
CA GLY A 88 -0.08 -11.12 16.76
C GLY A 88 -0.24 -9.62 16.95
N THR A 89 -1.13 -9.23 17.86
CA THR A 89 -1.38 -7.84 18.23
C THR A 89 -1.21 -7.64 19.74
N GLU A 90 -0.89 -6.41 20.14
CA GLU A 90 -0.79 -6.00 21.54
C GLU A 90 -1.50 -4.66 21.76
N VAL A 91 -2.04 -4.44 22.97
CA VAL A 91 -2.67 -3.18 23.32
C VAL A 91 -1.67 -2.31 24.07
N VAL A 92 -1.27 -1.21 23.45
CA VAL A 92 -0.37 -0.21 24.04
C VAL A 92 -1.07 1.14 24.02
N ASN A 93 -1.23 1.77 25.19
CA ASN A 93 -1.90 3.07 25.34
C ASN A 93 -3.31 3.12 24.71
N ARG A 94 -4.11 2.06 24.90
CA ARG A 94 -5.46 1.89 24.31
C ARG A 94 -5.49 1.81 22.77
N CYS A 95 -4.34 1.61 22.14
CA CYS A 95 -4.22 1.36 20.71
C CYS A 95 -3.74 -0.07 20.46
N ILE A 96 -4.40 -0.78 19.56
CA ILE A 96 -3.94 -2.10 19.11
C ILE A 96 -2.78 -1.89 18.14
N GLN A 97 -1.64 -2.52 18.41
CA GLN A 97 -0.42 -2.45 17.61
C GLN A 97 -0.02 -3.86 17.13
N PRO A 98 0.49 -4.01 15.90
CA PRO A 98 0.99 -5.29 15.43
C PRO A 98 2.34 -5.62 16.10
N THR A 99 2.48 -6.86 16.55
CA THR A 99 3.73 -7.39 17.13
C THR A 99 4.72 -7.88 16.08
N TRP A 100 4.27 -8.01 14.82
CA TRP A 100 5.01 -8.60 13.70
C TRP A 100 5.43 -10.07 13.91
N ARG A 101 4.76 -10.76 14.84
CA ARG A 101 4.96 -12.19 15.10
C ARG A 101 3.81 -12.99 14.52
N LEU A 102 4.13 -14.05 13.78
CA LEU A 102 3.14 -15.03 13.35
C LEU A 102 2.80 -15.95 14.52
N MET A 103 1.53 -16.02 14.87
CA MET A 103 0.99 -16.76 16.01
C MET A 103 -0.03 -17.78 15.52
N ASP A 104 -0.27 -18.81 16.31
CA ASP A 104 -1.35 -19.77 16.05
C ASP A 104 -2.72 -19.11 16.27
N GLY A 105 -3.66 -19.41 15.36
CA GLY A 105 -5.05 -18.99 15.46
C GLY A 105 -5.54 -18.10 14.33
N ILE A 106 -6.69 -17.49 14.55
CA ILE A 106 -7.44 -16.70 13.56
C ILE A 106 -7.58 -15.27 14.04
N CYS A 107 -7.25 -14.31 13.18
CA CYS A 107 -7.55 -12.90 13.43
C CYS A 107 -8.92 -12.55 12.83
N ARG A 108 -9.88 -12.15 13.69
CA ARG A 108 -11.18 -11.57 13.28
C ARG A 108 -11.26 -10.07 13.51
N GLU A 109 -10.21 -9.48 14.07
CA GLU A 109 -10.16 -8.05 14.35
C GLU A 109 -9.52 -7.31 13.18
N SER A 110 -10.13 -6.19 12.77
CA SER A 110 -9.57 -5.31 11.76
C SER A 110 -8.96 -4.09 12.42
N LEU A 111 -7.72 -3.76 12.03
CA LEU A 111 -7.03 -2.54 12.45
C LEU A 111 -7.37 -1.33 11.57
N ALA A 112 -8.35 -1.44 10.67
CA ALA A 112 -8.61 -0.44 9.64
C ALA A 112 -8.85 0.98 10.21
N PHE A 113 -9.67 1.11 11.26
CA PHE A 113 -9.96 2.41 11.86
C PHE A 113 -8.78 2.96 12.66
N GLN A 114 -8.04 2.11 13.38
CA GLN A 114 -6.82 2.50 14.09
C GLN A 114 -5.74 2.98 13.11
N THR A 115 -5.56 2.27 12.00
CA THR A 115 -4.64 2.66 10.92
C THR A 115 -5.07 3.99 10.31
N ALA A 116 -6.37 4.18 10.02
CA ALA A 116 -6.87 5.46 9.52
C ALA A 116 -6.58 6.63 10.48
N ARG A 117 -6.78 6.45 11.79
CA ARG A 117 -6.41 7.47 12.80
C ARG A 117 -4.92 7.77 12.77
N LYS A 118 -4.09 6.73 12.68
CA LYS A 118 -2.62 6.86 12.63
C LYS A 118 -2.14 7.63 11.40
N GLU A 119 -2.80 7.45 10.25
CA GLU A 119 -2.54 8.20 9.02
C GLU A 119 -3.07 9.66 9.06
N GLY A 120 -3.66 10.09 10.18
CA GLY A 120 -4.13 11.45 10.37
C GLY A 120 -5.50 11.74 9.74
N MET A 121 -6.32 10.71 9.50
CA MET A 121 -7.70 10.92 9.07
C MET A 121 -8.49 11.67 10.17
N PRO A 122 -9.33 12.66 9.81
CA PRO A 122 -10.12 13.40 10.78
C PRO A 122 -11.01 12.48 11.62
N ASP A 123 -10.99 12.65 12.95
CA ASP A 123 -11.77 11.84 13.88
C ASP A 123 -13.27 11.84 13.58
N LEU A 124 -13.80 12.95 13.05
CA LEU A 124 -15.20 13.04 12.64
C LEU A 124 -15.56 12.01 11.55
N ILE A 125 -14.67 11.80 10.58
CA ILE A 125 -14.86 10.81 9.49
C ILE A 125 -14.78 9.40 10.08
N ILE A 126 -13.83 9.15 10.96
CA ILE A 126 -13.60 7.82 11.54
C ILE A 126 -14.75 7.43 12.45
N LYS A 127 -15.21 8.34 13.33
CA LYS A 127 -16.41 8.14 14.15
C LYS A 127 -17.62 7.82 13.28
N ARG A 128 -17.81 8.57 12.19
CA ARG A 128 -18.91 8.30 11.26
C ARG A 128 -18.79 6.92 10.59
N ALA A 129 -17.58 6.51 10.19
CA ALA A 129 -17.33 5.20 9.61
C ALA A 129 -17.61 4.06 10.61
N GLU A 130 -17.24 4.24 11.88
CA GLU A 130 -17.55 3.30 12.96
C GLU A 130 -19.06 3.14 13.17
N GLU A 131 -19.82 4.25 13.20
CA GLU A 131 -21.28 4.22 13.28
C GLU A 131 -21.93 3.46 12.12
N LEU A 132 -21.46 3.70 10.89
CA LEU A 132 -21.93 3.01 9.69
C LEU A 132 -21.64 1.51 9.77
N TYR A 133 -20.44 1.14 10.21
CA TYR A 133 -20.03 -0.25 10.37
C TYR A 133 -20.86 -0.99 11.44
N LEU A 134 -21.12 -0.34 12.58
CA LEU A 134 -21.99 -0.89 13.63
C LEU A 134 -23.42 -1.11 13.13
N THR A 135 -23.94 -0.20 12.31
CA THR A 135 -25.27 -0.32 11.72
C THR A 135 -25.34 -1.50 10.74
N MET A 136 -24.37 -1.61 9.83
CA MET A 136 -24.28 -2.72 8.88
C MET A 136 -24.18 -4.08 9.59
N SER A 137 -23.35 -4.16 10.63
CA SER A 137 -23.11 -5.38 11.40
C SER A 137 -24.35 -5.84 12.18
N ARG A 138 -25.19 -4.91 12.65
CA ARG A 138 -26.47 -5.23 13.32
C ARG A 138 -27.51 -5.76 12.33
N SER A 139 -27.64 -5.12 11.16
CA SER A 139 -28.56 -5.56 10.11
C SER A 139 -28.22 -6.98 9.62
N ASN A 140 -26.92 -7.31 9.53
CA ASN A 140 -26.47 -8.64 9.10
C ASN A 140 -26.69 -9.74 10.15
N LYS A 141 -26.83 -9.38 11.44
CA LYS A 141 -27.17 -10.34 12.52
C LYS A 141 -28.68 -10.62 12.62
N GLN A 142 -29.53 -9.65 12.24
CA GLN A 142 -30.99 -9.82 12.28
C GLN A 142 -31.51 -10.73 11.17
N THR A 143 -30.86 -10.78 10.01
CA THR A 143 -31.21 -11.70 8.91
C THR A 143 -30.87 -13.16 9.20
N SER A 144 -29.89 -13.43 10.09
CA SER A 144 -29.53 -14.79 10.53
C SER A 144 -30.41 -15.35 11.67
N SER A 145 -31.33 -14.56 12.24
CA SER A 145 -32.11 -14.95 13.43
C SER A 145 -33.57 -15.36 13.18
N THR A 146 -34.04 -15.48 11.94
CA THR A 146 -35.44 -15.88 11.64
C THR A 146 -35.63 -17.40 11.51
N ALA A 147 -35.04 -18.17 12.42
CA ALA A 147 -35.34 -19.60 12.60
C ALA A 147 -35.14 -20.01 14.06
N ASN A 148 -36.02 -19.54 14.96
CA ASN A 148 -36.65 -20.33 16.02
C ASN A 148 -37.45 -19.43 16.98
N ASN A 149 -38.75 -19.71 17.08
CA ASN A 149 -39.67 -19.10 18.05
C ASN A 149 -39.53 -19.76 19.43
N GLY A 150 -39.52 -18.96 20.49
CA GLY A 150 -39.74 -19.38 21.88
C GLY A 150 -39.45 -18.24 22.87
N PRO A 151 -40.39 -17.81 23.75
CA PRO A 151 -40.30 -16.53 24.45
C PRO A 151 -39.79 -16.64 25.89
N SER A 152 -39.04 -15.63 26.37
CA SER A 152 -38.86 -15.38 27.81
C SER A 152 -38.44 -13.94 28.15
N VAL A 153 -39.46 -13.16 28.53
CA VAL A 153 -39.62 -12.09 29.54
C VAL A 153 -38.40 -11.56 30.35
N GLY A 154 -38.32 -10.21 30.44
CA GLY A 154 -37.93 -9.39 31.62
C GLY A 154 -36.43 -9.09 31.82
N TYR A 155 -35.93 -7.93 32.27
CA TYR A 155 -36.45 -6.67 32.83
C TYR A 155 -35.30 -5.61 32.85
N SER A 156 -35.65 -4.31 32.72
CA SER A 156 -35.12 -3.13 33.45
C SER A 156 -33.67 -2.60 33.34
N ASN A 157 -33.56 -1.36 32.83
CA ASN A 157 -32.87 -0.15 33.34
C ASN A 157 -31.58 -0.23 34.19
N VAL A 158 -30.58 0.62 33.85
CA VAL A 158 -30.15 1.78 34.68
C VAL A 158 -29.24 2.76 33.91
N ASN A 159 -29.51 4.05 34.13
CA ASN A 159 -28.72 5.22 33.74
C ASN A 159 -27.43 5.38 34.56
N GLY A 160 -26.43 6.10 34.02
CA GLY A 160 -25.32 6.65 34.81
C GLY A 160 -24.38 7.55 34.01
N LEU A 161 -24.67 8.86 34.00
CA LEU A 161 -23.72 9.94 33.75
C LEU A 161 -22.68 9.97 34.88
N VAL A 162 -21.39 10.19 34.55
CA VAL A 162 -20.52 11.01 35.42
C VAL A 162 -19.35 11.66 34.67
N ASP A 163 -19.14 12.91 35.07
CA ASP A 163 -18.22 14.00 34.75
C ASP A 163 -16.75 13.75 34.39
N MET A 164 -16.24 14.75 33.64
CA MET A 164 -14.84 15.14 33.45
C MET A 164 -14.30 15.90 34.67
N PRO A 165 -12.96 15.95 34.83
CA PRO A 165 -12.34 17.17 35.33
C PRO A 165 -11.20 17.71 34.45
N ASP A 166 -11.15 19.04 34.39
CA ASP A 166 -10.12 19.92 33.83
C ASP A 166 -8.82 19.94 34.67
N GLY A 167 -7.68 20.28 34.04
CA GLY A 167 -6.59 20.95 34.77
C GLY A 167 -5.13 20.80 34.27
N LEU A 168 -4.75 21.65 33.30
CA LEU A 168 -3.49 22.43 33.15
C LEU A 168 -2.09 21.76 32.96
N GLY A 169 -1.40 22.14 31.86
CA GLY A 169 0.07 22.04 31.71
C GLY A 169 0.61 22.34 30.31
N ASN A 170 0.99 23.60 30.05
CA ASN A 170 1.68 24.06 28.83
C ASN A 170 3.09 23.46 28.71
N MET A 171 3.40 22.79 27.59
CA MET A 171 4.75 22.76 27.00
C MET A 171 4.62 22.97 25.49
N PHE A 172 5.32 23.98 24.99
CA PHE A 172 5.41 24.35 23.57
C PHE A 172 6.02 23.21 22.75
N GLU A 173 5.26 22.64 21.81
CA GLU A 173 5.79 21.99 20.61
C GLU A 173 5.25 22.72 19.36
N PRO A 174 6.07 22.90 18.30
CA PRO A 174 5.63 23.62 17.11
C PRO A 174 4.53 22.83 16.36
N PRO A 175 3.59 23.51 15.67
CA PRO A 175 2.39 22.87 15.18
C PRO A 175 2.69 21.88 14.03
N LEU A 176 2.23 20.64 14.22
CA LEU A 176 2.30 19.48 13.32
C LEU A 176 1.62 19.67 11.95
N GLY A 177 1.12 20.88 11.63
CA GLY A 177 0.27 21.15 10.46
C GLY A 177 1.00 21.53 9.17
N ALA A 178 2.18 22.16 9.24
CA ALA A 178 2.88 22.65 8.04
C ALA A 178 3.46 21.51 7.18
N PHE A 179 3.88 20.42 7.83
CA PHE A 179 4.50 19.27 7.14
C PHE A 179 3.47 18.45 6.35
N GLY A 180 2.23 18.33 6.85
CA GLY A 180 1.15 17.61 6.18
C GLY A 180 0.64 18.33 4.92
N LEU A 181 0.63 19.66 4.92
CA LEU A 181 0.27 20.49 3.75
C LEU A 181 1.31 20.32 2.63
N LEU A 182 2.61 20.41 2.96
CA LEU A 182 3.68 20.22 1.99
C LEU A 182 3.63 18.85 1.31
N ARG A 183 3.31 17.77 2.05
CA ARG A 183 3.21 16.42 1.49
C ARG A 183 2.14 16.35 0.40
N LYS A 184 0.94 16.86 0.67
CA LYS A 184 -0.18 16.86 -0.29
C LYS A 184 0.11 17.71 -1.52
N ASP A 185 0.78 18.84 -1.34
CA ASP A 185 1.18 19.73 -2.44
C ASP A 185 2.23 19.05 -3.34
N VAL A 186 3.24 18.41 -2.75
CA VAL A 186 4.26 17.65 -3.49
C VAL A 186 3.61 16.50 -4.26
N GLU A 187 2.73 15.72 -3.62
CA GLU A 187 2.04 14.61 -4.25
C GLU A 187 1.21 15.06 -5.46
N SER A 188 0.41 16.12 -5.30
CA SER A 188 -0.44 16.67 -6.35
C SER A 188 0.39 17.18 -7.54
N ILE A 189 1.45 17.95 -7.26
CA ILE A 189 2.31 18.54 -8.29
C ILE A 189 3.11 17.46 -9.02
N VAL A 190 3.73 16.53 -8.30
CA VAL A 190 4.49 15.43 -8.91
C VAL A 190 3.55 14.57 -9.78
N THR A 191 2.36 14.25 -9.28
CA THR A 191 1.38 13.45 -10.04
C THR A 191 0.97 14.17 -11.33
N ALA A 192 0.69 15.47 -11.27
CA ALA A 192 0.34 16.27 -12.44
C ALA A 192 1.47 16.29 -13.47
N ILE A 193 2.70 16.55 -13.02
CA ILE A 193 3.90 16.60 -13.86
C ILE A 193 4.16 15.25 -14.55
N CYS A 194 4.11 14.15 -13.79
CA CYS A 194 4.34 12.82 -14.34
C CYS A 194 3.24 12.40 -15.31
N LYS A 195 1.97 12.69 -15.00
CA LYS A 195 0.85 12.39 -15.92
C LYS A 195 0.97 13.16 -17.23
N ASP A 196 1.28 14.45 -17.18
CA ASP A 196 1.45 15.29 -18.37
C ASP A 196 2.56 14.75 -19.29
N LYS A 197 3.73 14.41 -18.72
CA LYS A 197 4.83 13.88 -19.51
C LYS A 197 4.56 12.47 -20.06
N LEU A 198 3.89 11.61 -19.28
CA LEU A 198 3.50 10.30 -19.75
C LEU A 198 2.47 10.43 -20.89
N LEU A 199 1.51 11.35 -20.78
CA LEU A 199 0.57 11.65 -21.88
C LEU A 199 1.31 12.11 -23.14
N ASP A 200 2.29 13.01 -23.03
CA ASP A 200 3.12 13.48 -24.15
C ASP A 200 3.92 12.34 -24.81
N LEU A 201 4.54 11.46 -24.03
CA LEU A 201 5.31 10.32 -24.54
C LEU A 201 4.45 9.28 -25.26
N TYR A 202 3.20 9.10 -24.84
CA TYR A 202 2.31 8.05 -25.36
C TYR A 202 1.30 8.55 -26.41
N ASN A 203 1.09 9.87 -26.60
CA ASN A 203 0.16 10.41 -27.61
C ASN A 203 0.82 10.89 -28.91
N LYS A 204 1.16 9.93 -29.78
CA LYS A 204 0.90 10.06 -31.24
C LYS A 204 0.31 8.82 -31.92
N ARG A 205 0.08 7.69 -31.23
CA ARG A 205 -0.71 6.56 -31.76
C ARG A 205 -1.43 5.82 -30.64
N SER A 206 -2.75 5.99 -30.61
CA SER A 206 -3.75 5.15 -29.92
C SER A 206 -3.90 5.31 -28.41
N ILE A 207 -5.04 5.91 -28.06
CA ILE A 207 -5.58 6.14 -26.72
C ILE A 207 -6.25 4.84 -26.22
N SER A 208 -5.76 4.26 -25.11
CA SER A 208 -6.52 3.42 -24.14
C SER A 208 -5.67 2.91 -22.95
N GLU A 209 -4.36 3.13 -22.92
CA GLU A 209 -3.50 2.71 -21.80
C GLU A 209 -3.03 3.92 -21.01
N LEU A 210 -3.87 4.42 -20.09
CA LEU A 210 -3.39 5.35 -19.08
C LEU A 210 -2.49 4.58 -18.11
N VAL A 211 -1.21 4.93 -18.12
CA VAL A 211 -0.24 4.55 -17.08
C VAL A 211 -0.81 5.00 -15.74
N GLU A 212 -1.26 4.05 -14.93
CA GLU A 212 -1.70 4.33 -13.57
C GLU A 212 -0.48 4.77 -12.76
N VAL A 213 -0.38 6.08 -12.53
CA VAL A 213 0.58 6.67 -11.60
C VAL A 213 0.14 6.26 -10.20
N VAL A 214 0.61 5.11 -9.76
CA VAL A 214 0.39 4.60 -8.40
C VAL A 214 1.36 5.33 -7.49
N CYS A 215 0.81 6.26 -6.71
CA CYS A 215 1.53 7.05 -5.73
C CYS A 215 1.30 6.45 -4.36
N VAL A 216 2.35 5.98 -3.70
CA VAL A 216 2.26 5.44 -2.34
C VAL A 216 3.27 6.16 -1.49
N THR A 217 2.82 6.58 -0.32
CA THR A 217 3.72 7.13 0.67
C THR A 217 4.24 6.03 1.57
N VAL A 218 5.55 5.98 1.77
CA VAL A 218 6.23 5.07 2.68
C VAL A 218 6.77 5.88 3.85
N GLY A 219 6.33 5.53 5.06
CA GLY A 219 6.80 6.11 6.31
C GLY A 219 8.26 5.76 6.61
N ALA A 220 8.83 6.43 7.63
CA ALA A 220 10.22 6.30 8.05
C ALA A 220 10.72 4.86 8.22
N ARG A 221 9.84 3.97 8.70
CA ARG A 221 10.16 2.54 9.00
C ARG A 221 9.39 1.55 8.13
N GLU A 222 8.59 2.02 7.18
CA GLU A 222 7.77 1.16 6.33
C GLU A 222 8.57 0.63 5.15
N GLN A 223 8.26 -0.56 4.64
CA GLN A 223 8.86 -1.05 3.41
C GLN A 223 7.93 -0.72 2.24
N PRO A 224 8.47 -0.45 1.04
CA PRO A 224 7.63 -0.34 -0.13
C PRO A 224 6.92 -1.68 -0.37
N PRO A 225 5.70 -1.69 -0.92
CA PRO A 225 4.97 -2.91 -1.24
C PRO A 225 5.80 -3.91 -2.05
N PRO A 226 5.59 -5.23 -1.90
CA PRO A 226 6.30 -6.26 -2.68
C PRO A 226 6.17 -6.08 -4.20
N SER A 227 5.11 -5.40 -4.67
CA SER A 227 4.89 -5.07 -6.09
C SER A 227 5.95 -4.13 -6.69
N THR A 228 6.81 -3.53 -5.86
CA THR A 228 7.90 -2.64 -6.30
C THR A 228 9.17 -3.38 -6.72
N VAL A 229 9.28 -4.68 -6.42
CA VAL A 229 10.47 -5.49 -6.74
C VAL A 229 10.64 -5.65 -8.25
N GLY A 230 11.83 -5.33 -8.77
CA GLY A 230 12.20 -5.53 -10.17
C GLY A 230 11.52 -4.56 -11.15
N ARG A 231 10.93 -3.47 -10.66
CA ARG A 231 10.25 -2.46 -11.48
C ARG A 231 10.93 -1.11 -11.32
N SER A 232 11.09 -0.42 -12.44
CA SER A 232 11.62 0.95 -12.43
C SER A 232 10.64 1.88 -11.73
N SER A 233 11.19 2.71 -10.85
CA SER A 233 10.43 3.64 -10.03
C SER A 233 11.17 4.96 -9.88
N ILE A 234 10.39 6.00 -9.65
CA ILE A 234 10.88 7.32 -9.26
C ILE A 234 10.47 7.52 -7.83
N TYR A 235 11.37 8.03 -6.99
CA TYR A 235 11.07 8.32 -5.61
C TYR A 235 11.48 9.74 -5.25
N ILE A 236 10.67 10.38 -4.41
CA ILE A 236 10.92 11.68 -3.82
C ILE A 236 10.99 11.51 -2.31
N ILE A 237 12.12 11.89 -1.71
CA ILE A 237 12.29 11.94 -0.27
C ILE A 237 12.01 13.36 0.20
N ILE A 238 11.07 13.50 1.13
CA ILE A 238 10.69 14.74 1.78
C ILE A 238 11.35 14.76 3.17
N ARG A 239 12.34 15.63 3.35
CA ARG A 239 13.06 15.81 4.62
C ARG A 239 12.30 16.75 5.55
N ARG A 240 12.60 16.70 6.86
CA ARG A 240 12.02 17.60 7.88
C ARG A 240 12.26 19.09 7.61
N ASP A 241 13.34 19.44 6.90
CA ASP A 241 13.66 20.82 6.53
C ASP A 241 12.96 21.29 5.25
N ASN A 242 11.90 20.58 4.82
CA ASN A 242 11.12 20.81 3.61
C ASN A 242 11.94 20.76 2.32
N LYS A 243 13.15 20.17 2.37
CA LYS A 243 13.92 19.89 1.17
C LYS A 243 13.54 18.53 0.59
N LEU A 244 13.55 18.48 -0.74
CA LEU A 244 13.23 17.29 -1.51
C LEU A 244 14.50 16.66 -2.08
N TYR A 245 14.53 15.33 -2.17
CA TYR A 245 15.47 14.60 -2.99
C TYR A 245 14.68 13.80 -4.01
N VAL A 246 15.03 13.89 -5.29
CA VAL A 246 14.39 13.10 -6.35
C VAL A 246 15.43 12.11 -6.85
N GLY A 247 15.04 10.85 -7.01
CA GLY A 247 15.86 9.82 -7.62
C GLY A 247 15.04 8.79 -8.38
N GLN A 248 15.72 7.99 -9.20
CA GLN A 248 15.17 6.78 -9.81
C GLN A 248 15.86 5.51 -9.31
N THR A 249 15.19 4.37 -9.40
CA THR A 249 15.76 3.06 -9.06
C THR A 249 14.94 1.91 -9.64
N ASP A 250 15.60 0.79 -9.91
CA ASP A 250 14.96 -0.50 -10.24
C ASP A 250 14.85 -1.42 -9.01
N ASP A 251 15.48 -1.02 -7.90
CA ASP A 251 15.40 -1.63 -6.58
C ASP A 251 15.06 -0.55 -5.55
N LEU A 252 13.76 -0.34 -5.35
CA LEU A 252 13.28 0.68 -4.42
C LEU A 252 13.64 0.30 -2.98
N MET A 253 13.49 -0.96 -2.59
CA MET A 253 13.77 -1.43 -1.23
C MET A 253 15.24 -1.21 -0.84
N GLY A 254 16.19 -1.66 -1.67
CA GLY A 254 17.61 -1.47 -1.39
C GLY A 254 18.02 0.00 -1.39
N ARG A 255 17.46 0.80 -2.32
CA ARG A 255 17.76 2.23 -2.38
C ARG A 255 17.21 3.00 -1.17
N LEU A 256 16.03 2.63 -0.70
CA LEU A 256 15.43 3.15 0.53
C LEU A 256 16.29 2.81 1.76
N GLY A 257 16.73 1.56 1.88
CA GLY A 257 17.65 1.13 2.94
C GLY A 257 18.94 1.95 2.98
N ALA A 258 19.55 2.19 1.81
CA ALA A 258 20.77 2.99 1.69
C ALA A 258 20.58 4.48 2.01
N HIS A 259 19.38 5.04 1.85
CA HIS A 259 19.08 6.40 2.28
C HIS A 259 18.80 6.45 3.79
N ARG A 260 18.09 5.48 4.35
CA ARG A 260 17.79 5.40 5.79
C ARG A 260 19.04 5.27 6.66
N SER A 261 20.11 4.68 6.14
CA SER A 261 21.40 4.59 6.84
C SER A 261 22.17 5.91 6.90
N LYS A 262 21.75 6.96 6.17
CA LYS A 262 22.39 8.28 6.16
C LYS A 262 21.82 9.21 7.22
N GLU A 263 22.68 10.07 7.77
CA GLU A 263 22.32 11.04 8.78
C GLU A 263 21.27 12.05 8.26
N GLY A 264 20.21 12.27 9.04
CA GLY A 264 19.11 13.16 8.69
C GLY A 264 18.12 12.63 7.62
N MET A 265 18.14 11.33 7.33
CA MET A 265 17.18 10.63 6.46
C MET A 265 16.36 9.54 7.17
N GLN A 266 16.61 9.30 8.47
CA GLN A 266 15.97 8.24 9.25
C GLN A 266 14.45 8.41 9.41
N ASP A 267 13.95 9.66 9.35
CA ASP A 267 12.53 10.01 9.51
C ASP A 267 11.92 10.65 8.25
N ALA A 268 12.59 10.50 7.10
CA ALA A 268 12.12 11.12 5.88
C ALA A 268 10.91 10.38 5.31
N THR A 269 9.93 11.15 4.83
CA THR A 269 8.78 10.62 4.12
C THR A 269 9.15 10.36 2.68
N ILE A 270 8.65 9.27 2.10
CA ILE A 270 9.04 8.90 0.74
C ILE A 270 7.80 8.70 -0.11
N LEU A 271 7.73 9.47 -1.19
CA LEU A 271 6.75 9.34 -2.25
C LEU A 271 7.40 8.53 -3.38
N TYR A 272 6.72 7.56 -3.96
CA TYR A 272 7.25 6.90 -5.16
C TYR A 272 6.17 6.67 -6.21
N ILE A 273 6.61 6.53 -7.46
CA ILE A 273 5.79 6.31 -8.64
C ILE A 273 6.39 5.16 -9.44
N MET A 274 5.56 4.20 -9.81
CA MET A 274 5.94 3.09 -10.69
C MET A 274 5.92 3.55 -12.14
N VAL A 275 6.95 3.20 -12.92
CA VAL A 275 7.07 3.61 -14.32
C VAL A 275 7.49 2.46 -15.24
N PRO A 276 7.14 2.51 -16.54
CA PRO A 276 7.48 1.45 -17.50
C PRO A 276 8.96 1.56 -17.92
N GLY A 277 9.84 1.02 -17.08
CA GLY A 277 11.27 0.88 -17.39
C GLY A 277 12.13 2.11 -17.12
N LYS A 278 13.44 1.85 -17.12
CA LYS A 278 14.48 2.79 -16.67
C LYS A 278 14.60 4.05 -17.54
N SER A 279 14.34 3.93 -18.85
CA SER A 279 14.39 5.09 -19.76
C SER A 279 13.36 6.15 -19.36
N ILE A 280 12.13 5.73 -19.06
CA ILE A 280 11.05 6.62 -18.64
C ILE A 280 11.33 7.16 -17.23
N ALA A 281 11.82 6.31 -16.32
CA ALA A 281 12.23 6.73 -14.98
C ALA A 281 13.28 7.87 -15.03
N CYS A 282 14.26 7.75 -15.93
CA CYS A 282 15.33 8.74 -16.09
C CYS A 282 14.82 10.07 -16.65
N GLN A 283 13.92 10.01 -17.64
CA GLN A 283 13.32 11.23 -18.22
C GLN A 283 12.48 11.98 -17.20
N LEU A 284 11.65 11.26 -16.45
CA LEU A 284 10.79 11.85 -15.42
C LEU A 284 11.58 12.33 -14.19
N GLU A 285 12.65 11.63 -13.78
CA GLU A 285 13.59 12.11 -12.75
C GLU A 285 14.16 13.47 -13.16
N THR A 286 14.71 13.56 -14.38
CA THR A 286 15.29 14.79 -14.93
C THR A 286 14.24 15.91 -14.98
N LEU A 287 13.02 15.58 -15.39
CA LEU A 287 11.93 16.53 -15.50
C LEU A 287 11.51 17.07 -14.13
N LEU A 288 11.37 16.21 -13.12
CA LEU A 288 11.03 16.61 -11.74
C LEU A 288 12.14 17.46 -11.11
N ILE A 289 13.41 17.12 -11.34
CA ILE A 289 14.56 17.91 -10.87
C ILE A 289 14.51 19.34 -11.42
N ASN A 290 14.05 19.51 -12.66
CA ASN A 290 13.99 20.81 -13.31
C ASN A 290 12.72 21.61 -12.95
N GLN A 291 11.58 20.95 -12.76
CA GLN A 291 10.29 21.62 -12.55
C GLN A 291 9.95 21.87 -11.07
N LEU A 292 10.36 21.01 -10.14
CA LEU A 292 10.05 21.22 -8.72
C LEU A 292 10.61 22.54 -8.16
N PRO A 293 11.84 22.99 -8.53
CA PRO A 293 12.35 24.28 -8.08
C PRO A 293 11.53 25.48 -8.56
N SER A 294 11.02 25.45 -9.80
CA SER A 294 10.18 26.55 -10.32
C SER A 294 8.80 26.59 -9.67
N LYS A 295 8.37 25.50 -9.02
CA LYS A 295 7.17 25.40 -8.20
C LYS A 295 7.40 25.76 -6.72
N GLY A 296 8.60 26.24 -6.35
CA GLY A 296 8.92 26.72 -5.01
C GLY A 296 9.55 25.67 -4.07
N PHE A 297 9.82 24.45 -4.56
CA PHE A 297 10.45 23.41 -3.74
C PHE A 297 11.98 23.48 -3.74
N LYS A 298 12.60 23.29 -2.56
CA LYS A 298 14.07 23.25 -2.44
C LYS A 298 14.58 21.83 -2.65
N LEU A 299 15.34 21.60 -3.73
CA LEU A 299 15.96 20.28 -3.98
C LEU A 299 17.36 20.18 -3.34
N THR A 300 17.65 19.03 -2.74
CA THR A 300 19.00 18.63 -2.31
C THR A 300 19.88 18.14 -3.46
N ASN A 301 19.26 17.65 -4.55
CA ASN A 301 19.95 17.10 -5.73
C ASN A 301 20.64 18.18 -6.62
N LYS A 302 20.58 19.47 -6.24
CA LYS A 302 21.30 20.53 -6.98
C LYS A 302 22.84 20.43 -6.88
N ALA A 303 23.38 19.67 -5.92
CA ALA A 303 24.82 19.47 -5.75
C ALA A 303 25.37 18.21 -6.45
N ASP A 304 24.55 17.17 -6.66
CA ASP A 304 25.00 15.88 -7.25
C ASP A 304 24.99 15.87 -8.79
N GLY A 305 24.46 16.92 -9.43
CA GLY A 305 24.58 17.14 -10.87
C GLY A 305 26.01 17.36 -11.38
N LYS A 306 27.01 17.48 -10.49
CA LYS A 306 28.43 17.56 -10.86
C LYS A 306 29.11 16.21 -11.10
N HIS A 307 28.43 15.07 -10.88
CA HIS A 307 29.04 13.73 -11.01
C HIS A 307 28.33 12.79 -12.01
N ARG A 308 27.75 13.34 -13.10
CA ARG A 308 27.33 12.52 -14.26
C ARG A 308 27.98 13.00 -15.57
N ASN A 309 29.29 13.22 -15.54
CA ASN A 309 30.15 13.10 -16.73
C ASN A 309 30.98 11.82 -16.58
N PHE A 310 30.39 10.67 -16.89
CA PHE A 310 31.14 9.46 -17.17
C PHE A 310 30.42 8.71 -18.30
N GLY A 311 30.94 8.85 -19.52
CA GLY A 311 30.42 8.15 -20.69
C GLY A 311 30.21 9.00 -21.95
N MET A 312 31.04 10.02 -22.20
CA MET A 312 31.26 10.51 -23.57
C MET A 312 32.75 10.34 -23.84
N SER A 313 33.07 9.44 -24.77
CA SER A 313 34.41 9.23 -25.29
C SER A 313 34.99 10.57 -25.73
N VAL A 314 36.12 10.92 -25.13
CA VAL A 314 37.03 11.96 -25.62
C VAL A 314 37.55 11.50 -26.97
N THR A 315 37.01 12.03 -28.06
CA THR A 315 37.77 12.17 -29.31
C THR A 315 38.38 13.57 -29.29
N SER A 316 39.56 13.65 -28.68
CA SER A 316 40.50 14.75 -28.83
C SER A 316 41.02 14.76 -30.27
N GLY A 317 40.97 15.92 -30.93
CA GLY A 317 41.59 16.10 -32.24
C GLY A 317 41.23 17.41 -32.93
N GLU A 318 41.35 18.56 -32.26
CA GLU A 318 41.59 19.82 -32.95
C GLU A 318 43.10 19.96 -33.20
N ALA A 319 43.49 20.12 -34.46
CA ALA A 319 44.68 20.84 -34.85
C ALA A 319 44.32 21.75 -36.03
N MET A 320 44.63 23.02 -35.85
CA MET A 320 44.32 24.15 -36.72
C MET A 320 45.07 24.15 -38.07
N ALA A 321 44.51 24.96 -38.97
CA ALA A 321 45.02 25.41 -40.27
C ALA A 321 46.48 25.91 -40.28
N ALA A 322 47.15 25.75 -41.44
CA ALA A 322 47.74 26.83 -42.26
C ALA A 322 48.75 26.26 -43.29
N HIS A 323 48.70 26.85 -44.50
CA HIS A 323 49.53 26.68 -45.70
C HIS A 323 49.23 25.51 -46.65
#